data_AF-U9STJ0-F1
#
_entry.id   AF-U9STJ0-F1
#
_cell.length_a   1.000
_cell.length_b   1.000
_cell.length_c   1.000
_cell.angle_alpha   90.00
_cell.angle_beta   90.00
_cell.angle_gamma   90.00
#
_symmetry.space_group_name_H-M   'P 1'
#
loop_
_entity.id
_entity.type
_entity.pdbx_description
1 polymer ?
#
loop_
_entity_poly.entity_id
_entity_poly.type
_entity_poly.pdbx_seq_one_letter_code
_entity_poly.pdbx_strand_id
1 'polypeptide(L)'
;MPIQWHKLPNPVTHRQSFMMSDRLRLAMILPHILRRFLKLKHLKQRSIDELQENLSVNSGLVINRLIQCWAIVAKCARFCFNLSFNDESYETLNSLLKQEIILLTKMFPQNFTHLPNLHINAHLQCHAKTFATLVNSAVGIKEMVHRTFKGAVPHTNGKMIERDLIKRYNTLQALRNIIDGTLDSRYNTLGNGYYQNNIFRSLLSSWYATSVTNYDTREIDEEEINSPVDFICEIRYRIKWKYYEISQNNFEPNMSIDGDIYNGLKMAYKDYFNFLEYIHNKKIVYFNYITYKVLNDNDESSIIRIRVGDIVEIEEENEGTSYAIVKAIFLHTYNNDKTYPFYFVNWFEKVKGRNGFDTLMTCQKYKICTEREKYLNIFPISLVTSMPKIHFVHQCVDNCLIESHDLSQPYLLNEFFYNAI
;
A
#
# COMPACT_ATOMS: atom_id res chain seq x y z
N MET A 1 14.55 28.80 33.19
CA MET A 1 14.67 27.93 31.99
C MET A 1 15.21 28.77 30.86
N PRO A 2 16.27 28.35 30.12
CA PRO A 2 16.81 29.14 29.02
C PRO A 2 15.91 29.07 27.77
N ILE A 3 15.77 30.21 27.09
CA ILE A 3 14.85 30.49 25.96
C ILE A 3 15.31 29.84 24.63
N GLN A 4 16.42 29.09 24.61
CA GLN A 4 17.02 28.53 23.38
C GLN A 4 17.24 27.01 23.40
N TRP A 5 16.56 26.27 24.28
CA TRP A 5 16.51 24.81 24.12
C TRP A 5 15.41 24.45 23.12
N HIS A 6 15.81 23.96 21.95
CA HIS A 6 14.90 23.31 21.02
C HIS A 6 14.18 22.17 21.76
N LYS A 7 12.85 22.18 21.67
CA LYS A 7 11.96 21.13 22.17
C LYS A 7 12.53 19.75 21.82
N LEU A 8 12.40 18.82 22.77
CA LEU A 8 12.69 17.39 22.62
C LEU A 8 12.39 16.87 21.19
N PRO A 9 13.24 16.00 20.62
CA PRO A 9 12.93 15.31 19.38
C PRO A 9 11.57 14.62 19.54
N ASN A 10 10.64 14.99 18.65
CA ASN A 10 9.25 14.60 18.74
C ASN A 10 9.11 13.09 18.40
N PRO A 11 8.47 12.25 19.25
CA PRO A 11 8.14 10.86 18.90
C PRO A 11 7.36 10.71 17.59
N VAL A 12 6.76 11.80 17.09
CA VAL A 12 6.09 11.90 15.79
C VAL A 12 7.01 11.55 14.61
N THR A 13 8.29 11.93 14.63
CA THR A 13 9.17 11.74 13.46
C THR A 13 9.68 10.31 13.29
N HIS A 14 9.46 9.44 14.28
CA HIS A 14 9.86 8.02 14.25
C HIS A 14 8.71 7.03 14.26
N ARG A 15 7.49 7.49 13.94
CA ARG A 15 6.32 6.62 13.76
C ARG A 15 6.53 5.46 12.78
N GLN A 16 7.42 5.65 11.80
CA GLN A 16 7.74 4.74 10.70
C GLN A 16 8.53 3.48 11.09
N SER A 17 8.53 3.11 12.38
CA SER A 17 9.32 1.97 12.91
C SER A 17 8.49 1.07 13.79
N PHE A 18 7.21 1.38 13.96
CA PHE A 18 6.33 0.73 14.91
C PHE A 18 5.44 -0.24 14.15
N MET A 19 5.75 -1.53 14.30
CA MET A 19 5.01 -2.59 13.63
C MET A 19 3.53 -2.58 14.03
N MET A 20 2.69 -2.75 13.02
CA MET A 20 1.27 -3.03 13.15
C MET A 20 1.02 -4.18 14.13
N SER A 21 0.08 -4.05 15.06
CA SER A 21 -0.36 -5.22 15.84
C SER A 21 -1.03 -6.24 14.92
N ASP A 22 -0.79 -7.54 15.12
CA ASP A 22 -1.41 -8.61 14.31
C ASP A 22 -2.94 -8.55 14.35
N ARG A 23 -3.51 -8.04 15.44
CA ARG A 23 -4.96 -7.81 15.60
C ARG A 23 -5.51 -6.84 14.56
N LEU A 24 -4.75 -5.80 14.21
CA LEU A 24 -5.17 -4.81 13.24
C LEU A 24 -5.07 -5.36 11.80
N ARG A 25 -3.98 -6.10 11.50
CA ARG A 25 -3.86 -6.83 10.23
C ARG A 25 -5.02 -7.82 10.02
N LEU A 26 -5.38 -8.55 11.07
CA LEU A 26 -6.54 -9.45 11.04
C LEU A 26 -7.84 -8.68 10.83
N ALA A 27 -8.07 -7.58 11.55
CA ALA A 27 -9.26 -6.76 11.40
C ALA A 27 -9.46 -6.26 9.96
N MET A 28 -8.38 -5.93 9.23
CA MET A 28 -8.44 -5.44 7.85
C MET A 28 -8.84 -6.52 6.83
N ILE A 29 -8.51 -7.78 7.09
CA ILE A 29 -8.77 -8.90 6.15
C ILE A 29 -10.08 -9.62 6.51
N LEU A 30 -10.46 -9.60 7.79
CA LEU A 30 -11.61 -10.34 8.32
C LEU A 30 -12.92 -10.09 7.57
N PRO A 31 -13.31 -8.85 7.19
CA PRO A 31 -14.55 -8.62 6.44
C PRO A 31 -14.61 -9.42 5.12
N HIS A 32 -13.48 -9.52 4.41
CA HIS A 32 -13.38 -10.26 3.16
C HIS A 32 -13.45 -11.77 3.38
N ILE A 33 -12.81 -12.28 4.44
CA ILE A 33 -12.90 -13.70 4.85
C ILE A 33 -14.35 -14.04 5.18
N LEU A 34 -15.00 -13.25 6.03
CA LEU A 34 -16.38 -13.50 6.43
C LEU A 34 -17.32 -13.46 5.23
N ARG A 35 -17.17 -12.49 4.32
CA ARG A 35 -17.98 -12.43 3.11
C ARG A 35 -17.85 -13.68 2.23
N ARG A 36 -16.65 -14.24 2.13
CA ARG A 36 -16.38 -15.38 1.25
C ARG A 36 -16.80 -16.71 1.86
N PHE A 37 -16.62 -16.87 3.17
CA PHE A 37 -16.75 -18.18 3.81
C PHE A 37 -17.91 -18.29 4.80
N LEU A 38 -18.40 -17.20 5.39
CA LEU A 38 -19.44 -17.28 6.41
C LEU A 38 -20.79 -17.59 5.77
N LYS A 39 -21.39 -18.73 6.14
CA LYS A 39 -22.73 -19.16 5.75
C LYS A 39 -23.54 -19.40 7.02
N LEU A 40 -24.87 -19.31 6.95
CA LEU A 40 -25.73 -19.45 8.12
C LEU A 40 -25.51 -20.78 8.87
N LYS A 41 -25.26 -21.87 8.13
CA LYS A 41 -24.92 -23.20 8.67
C LYS A 41 -23.65 -23.24 9.54
N HIS A 42 -22.78 -22.23 9.47
CA HIS A 42 -21.58 -22.14 10.30
C HIS A 42 -21.88 -21.56 11.69
N LEU A 43 -23.10 -21.06 11.92
CA LEU A 43 -23.53 -20.53 13.21
C LEU A 43 -24.43 -21.55 13.93
N LYS A 44 -24.34 -21.60 15.26
CA LYS A 44 -25.26 -22.38 16.09
C LYS A 44 -26.64 -21.73 16.05
N GLN A 45 -27.71 -22.54 16.01
CA GLN A 45 -29.09 -22.04 15.93
C GLN A 45 -29.41 -21.01 17.03
N ARG A 46 -29.04 -21.31 18.28
CA ARG A 46 -29.20 -20.37 19.40
C ARG A 46 -28.57 -18.99 19.15
N SER A 47 -27.39 -18.96 18.53
CA SER A 47 -26.70 -17.71 18.20
C SER A 47 -27.39 -16.97 17.06
N ILE A 48 -28.03 -17.68 16.12
CA ILE A 48 -28.83 -17.07 15.07
C ILE A 48 -30.06 -16.42 15.70
N ASP A 49 -30.80 -17.15 16.54
CA ASP A 49 -32.03 -16.67 17.18
C ASP A 49 -31.74 -15.40 18.02
N GLU A 50 -30.67 -15.43 18.82
CA GLU A 50 -30.22 -14.28 19.62
C GLU A 50 -29.85 -13.08 18.73
N LEU A 51 -29.09 -13.29 17.65
CA LEU A 51 -28.72 -12.22 16.73
C LEU A 51 -29.93 -11.66 15.98
N GLN A 52 -30.92 -12.48 15.64
CA GLN A 52 -32.16 -12.05 15.00
C GLN A 52 -32.96 -11.13 15.90
N GLU A 53 -33.11 -11.50 17.18
CA GLU A 53 -33.80 -10.69 18.18
C GLU A 53 -33.08 -9.35 18.39
N ASN A 54 -31.78 -9.43 18.71
CA ASN A 54 -30.92 -8.28 18.98
C ASN A 54 -30.89 -7.25 17.83
N LEU A 55 -30.84 -7.73 16.59
CA LEU A 55 -30.78 -6.87 15.39
C LEU A 55 -32.15 -6.56 14.81
N SER A 56 -33.21 -7.26 15.25
CA SER A 56 -34.54 -7.21 14.65
C SER A 56 -34.50 -7.50 13.14
N VAL A 57 -33.81 -8.58 12.75
CA VAL A 57 -33.65 -8.99 11.34
C VAL A 57 -34.00 -10.47 11.13
N ASN A 58 -34.35 -10.81 9.89
CA ASN A 58 -34.53 -12.20 9.48
C ASN A 58 -33.20 -12.97 9.44
N SER A 59 -33.26 -14.29 9.63
CA SER A 59 -32.10 -15.19 9.65
C SER A 59 -31.19 -15.04 8.43
N GLY A 60 -31.76 -14.84 7.25
CA GLY A 60 -31.02 -14.61 6.00
C GLY A 60 -30.18 -13.32 5.98
N LEU A 61 -30.48 -12.34 6.83
CA LEU A 61 -29.76 -11.06 6.91
C LEU A 61 -28.74 -11.01 8.07
N VAL A 62 -28.73 -12.00 8.97
CA VAL A 62 -27.79 -12.06 10.10
C VAL A 62 -26.34 -12.05 9.62
N ILE A 63 -26.02 -12.86 8.60
CA ILE A 63 -24.68 -12.91 8.01
C ILE A 63 -24.29 -11.55 7.42
N ASN A 64 -25.21 -10.88 6.74
CA ASN A 64 -24.94 -9.57 6.16
C ASN A 64 -24.63 -8.53 7.25
N ARG A 65 -25.38 -8.54 8.36
CA ARG A 65 -25.11 -7.64 9.49
C ARG A 65 -23.78 -7.94 10.18
N LEU A 66 -23.39 -9.22 10.30
CA LEU A 66 -22.07 -9.62 10.80
C LEU A 66 -20.95 -9.08 9.93
N ILE A 67 -21.02 -9.26 8.61
CA ILE A 67 -20.00 -8.76 7.69
C ILE A 67 -19.93 -7.22 7.76
N GLN A 68 -21.08 -6.55 7.77
CA GLN A 68 -21.14 -5.09 7.87
C GLN A 68 -20.53 -4.56 9.17
N CYS A 69 -20.79 -5.23 10.30
CA CYS A 69 -20.18 -4.88 11.59
C CYS A 69 -18.66 -4.93 11.51
N TRP A 70 -18.10 -6.04 11.01
CA TRP A 70 -16.65 -6.17 10.88
C TRP A 70 -16.05 -5.23 9.84
N ALA A 71 -16.76 -4.89 8.77
CA ALA A 71 -16.34 -3.87 7.80
C ALA A 71 -16.21 -2.49 8.46
N ILE A 72 -17.16 -2.12 9.32
CA ILE A 72 -17.12 -0.85 10.06
C ILE A 72 -15.99 -0.85 11.10
N VAL A 73 -15.80 -1.95 11.84
CA VAL A 73 -14.66 -2.12 12.75
C VAL A 73 -13.34 -1.95 12.00
N ALA A 74 -13.20 -2.59 10.82
CA ALA A 74 -12.00 -2.49 10.00
C ALA A 74 -11.74 -1.06 9.50
N LYS A 75 -12.78 -0.34 9.06
CA LYS A 75 -12.68 1.08 8.68
C LYS A 75 -12.29 1.97 9.85
N CYS A 76 -12.97 1.81 10.98
CA CYS A 76 -12.69 2.58 12.17
C CYS A 76 -11.24 2.38 12.59
N ALA A 77 -10.80 1.12 12.62
CA ALA A 77 -9.43 0.77 12.93
C ALA A 77 -8.44 1.43 11.96
N ARG A 78 -8.62 1.32 10.63
CA ARG A 78 -7.76 2.05 9.67
C ARG A 78 -7.71 3.55 9.97
N PHE A 79 -8.87 4.17 10.17
CA PHE A 79 -8.97 5.60 10.38
C PHE A 79 -8.28 6.04 11.67
N CYS A 80 -8.35 5.23 12.72
CA CYS A 80 -7.63 5.49 13.96
C CYS A 80 -6.10 5.50 13.78
N PHE A 81 -5.58 4.82 12.76
CA PHE A 81 -4.14 4.78 12.46
C PHE A 81 -3.70 5.77 11.36
N ASN A 82 -4.60 6.63 10.88
CA ASN A 82 -4.24 7.68 9.93
C ASN A 82 -3.22 8.66 10.52
N LEU A 83 -2.26 9.05 9.69
CA LEU A 83 -1.12 9.87 10.09
C LEU A 83 -1.39 11.37 9.96
N SER A 84 -2.44 11.74 9.24
CA SER A 84 -2.89 13.11 9.02
C SER A 84 -4.41 13.17 9.06
N PHE A 85 -4.94 14.22 9.67
CA PHE A 85 -6.37 14.50 9.74
C PHE A 85 -6.63 15.94 9.29
N ASN A 86 -7.71 16.14 8.56
CA ASN A 86 -8.33 17.44 8.30
C ASN A 86 -9.70 17.50 9.00
N ASP A 87 -10.42 18.61 8.87
CA ASP A 87 -11.73 18.80 9.53
C ASP A 87 -12.75 17.72 9.15
N GLU A 88 -12.82 17.35 7.86
CA GLU A 88 -13.67 16.27 7.36
C GLU A 88 -13.27 14.90 7.95
N SER A 89 -11.97 14.68 8.14
CA SER A 89 -11.44 13.45 8.72
C SER A 89 -11.94 13.27 10.15
N TYR A 90 -11.95 14.34 10.96
CA TYR A 90 -12.46 14.25 12.32
C TYR A 90 -13.94 13.90 12.36
N GLU A 91 -14.76 14.46 11.49
CA GLU A 91 -16.19 14.13 11.44
C GLU A 91 -16.45 12.72 10.92
N THR A 92 -15.66 12.27 9.95
CA THR A 92 -15.67 10.88 9.47
C THR A 92 -15.31 9.90 10.59
N LEU A 93 -14.25 10.19 11.35
CA LEU A 93 -13.85 9.38 12.51
C LEU A 93 -15.00 9.27 13.53
N ASN A 94 -15.65 10.37 13.88
CA ASN A 94 -16.76 10.40 14.83
C ASN A 94 -17.95 9.56 14.36
N SER A 95 -18.29 9.68 13.07
CA SER A 95 -19.36 8.90 12.45
C SER A 95 -19.06 7.40 12.52
N LEU A 96 -17.84 6.99 12.16
CA LEU A 96 -17.41 5.59 12.21
C LEU A 96 -17.42 5.04 13.64
N LEU A 97 -16.90 5.77 14.61
CA LEU A 97 -16.87 5.36 16.02
C LEU A 97 -18.29 5.18 16.59
N LYS A 98 -19.21 6.10 16.29
CA LYS A 98 -20.61 5.97 16.69
C LYS A 98 -21.28 4.75 16.08
N GLN A 99 -21.05 4.51 14.79
CA GLN A 99 -21.58 3.34 14.09
C GLN A 99 -21.03 2.03 14.68
N GLU A 100 -19.72 1.99 14.96
CA GLU A 100 -19.07 0.84 15.58
C GLU A 100 -19.67 0.53 16.96
N ILE A 101 -19.82 1.55 17.83
CA ILE A 101 -20.45 1.41 19.15
C ILE A 101 -21.86 0.84 19.02
N ILE A 102 -22.69 1.44 18.17
CA ILE A 102 -24.08 1.01 17.98
C ILE A 102 -24.15 -0.44 17.48
N LEU A 103 -23.29 -0.82 16.52
CA LEU A 103 -23.32 -2.16 15.94
C LEU A 103 -22.84 -3.21 16.94
N LEU A 104 -21.71 -2.99 17.60
CA LEU A 104 -21.16 -3.95 18.57
C LEU A 104 -22.09 -4.13 19.77
N THR A 105 -22.65 -3.05 20.32
CA THR A 105 -23.58 -3.12 21.46
C THR A 105 -24.92 -3.76 21.07
N LYS A 106 -25.43 -3.53 19.85
CA LYS A 106 -26.64 -4.21 19.39
C LYS A 106 -26.40 -5.68 19.11
N MET A 107 -25.31 -6.03 18.42
CA MET A 107 -25.06 -7.42 18.02
C MET A 107 -24.65 -8.31 19.18
N PHE A 108 -23.87 -7.77 20.10
CA PHE A 108 -23.25 -8.51 21.18
C PHE A 108 -23.39 -7.75 22.51
N PRO A 109 -24.64 -7.51 22.98
CA PRO A 109 -24.92 -6.63 24.10
C PRO A 109 -24.24 -7.08 25.39
N GLN A 110 -24.21 -8.39 25.66
CA GLN A 110 -23.56 -8.97 26.83
C GLN A 110 -22.05 -8.76 26.82
N ASN A 111 -21.43 -8.73 25.63
CA ASN A 111 -19.98 -8.62 25.49
C ASN A 111 -19.50 -7.17 25.47
N PHE A 112 -20.27 -6.22 24.92
CA PHE A 112 -19.76 -4.89 24.58
C PHE A 112 -20.40 -3.72 25.34
N THR A 113 -21.64 -3.83 25.83
CA THR A 113 -22.38 -2.68 26.42
C THR A 113 -21.64 -1.99 27.55
N HIS A 114 -20.96 -2.77 28.40
CA HIS A 114 -20.25 -2.26 29.57
C HIS A 114 -18.73 -2.27 29.41
N LEU A 115 -18.21 -2.48 28.19
CA LEU A 115 -16.76 -2.47 27.99
C LEU A 115 -16.21 -1.04 28.04
N PRO A 116 -15.30 -0.71 28.98
CA PRO A 116 -14.64 0.60 29.01
C PRO A 116 -13.88 0.87 27.71
N ASN A 117 -13.33 -0.19 27.10
CA ASN A 117 -12.62 -0.11 25.82
C ASN A 117 -13.52 0.28 24.66
N LEU A 118 -14.84 0.01 24.73
CA LEU A 118 -15.78 0.51 23.72
C LEU A 118 -16.25 1.92 24.07
N HIS A 119 -16.44 2.22 25.36
CA HIS A 119 -16.79 3.58 25.81
C HIS A 119 -15.75 4.62 25.38
N ILE A 120 -14.46 4.27 25.38
CA ILE A 120 -13.39 5.19 24.97
C ILE A 120 -13.57 5.70 23.53
N ASN A 121 -14.23 4.94 22.65
CA ASN A 121 -14.50 5.34 21.28
C ASN A 121 -15.32 6.64 21.20
N ALA A 122 -16.16 6.92 22.19
CA ALA A 122 -16.90 8.18 22.25
C ALA A 122 -16.00 9.42 22.43
N HIS A 123 -14.76 9.23 22.90
CA HIS A 123 -13.81 10.30 23.20
C HIS A 123 -12.66 10.40 22.20
N LEU A 124 -12.49 9.40 21.33
CA LEU A 124 -11.36 9.34 20.41
C LEU A 124 -11.32 10.51 19.41
N GLN A 125 -12.46 11.03 18.96
CA GLN A 125 -12.47 12.24 18.12
C GLN A 125 -11.85 13.44 18.86
N CYS A 126 -12.23 13.65 20.13
CA CYS A 126 -11.69 14.73 20.95
C CYS A 126 -10.18 14.57 21.13
N HIS A 127 -9.72 13.35 21.46
CA HIS A 127 -8.29 13.05 21.54
C HIS A 127 -7.56 13.33 20.22
N ALA A 128 -8.14 12.94 19.08
CA ALA A 128 -7.57 13.22 17.78
C ALA A 128 -7.43 14.74 17.55
N LYS A 129 -8.47 15.54 17.86
CA LYS A 129 -8.42 17.00 17.75
C LYS A 129 -7.37 17.62 18.67
N THR A 130 -7.20 17.11 19.89
CA THR A 130 -6.18 17.61 20.83
C THR A 130 -4.75 17.26 20.40
N PHE A 131 -4.53 16.06 19.87
CA PHE A 131 -3.19 15.56 19.53
C PHE A 131 -2.90 15.53 18.02
N ALA A 132 -3.71 16.21 17.22
CA ALA A 132 -3.78 16.17 15.75
C ALA A 132 -4.12 14.79 15.14
N THR A 133 -3.74 13.67 15.76
CA THR A 133 -4.05 12.30 15.32
C THR A 133 -4.06 11.33 16.51
N LEU A 134 -4.80 10.22 16.41
CA LEU A 134 -4.85 9.20 17.48
C LEU A 134 -3.55 8.43 17.66
N VAL A 135 -2.75 8.29 16.60
CA VAL A 135 -1.45 7.62 16.71
C VAL A 135 -0.49 8.41 17.62
N ASN A 136 -0.75 9.70 17.92
CA ASN A 136 0.14 10.55 18.75
C ASN A 136 -0.06 10.26 20.24
N SER A 137 -1.22 9.72 20.58
CA SER A 137 -1.57 9.27 21.92
C SER A 137 -1.56 7.74 22.06
N ALA A 138 -1.12 7.00 21.03
CA ALA A 138 -1.15 5.54 21.03
C ALA A 138 -0.18 4.93 22.06
N VAL A 139 -0.73 4.24 23.06
CA VAL A 139 0.04 3.57 24.12
C VAL A 139 0.98 2.50 23.57
N GLY A 140 0.59 1.78 22.51
CA GLY A 140 1.44 0.75 21.90
C GLY A 140 2.78 1.30 21.40
N ILE A 141 2.79 2.51 20.83
CA ILE A 141 4.02 3.21 20.44
C ILE A 141 4.85 3.53 21.68
N LYS A 142 4.22 4.08 22.72
CA LYS A 142 4.87 4.38 24.00
C LYS A 142 5.46 3.11 24.66
N GLU A 143 4.75 2.00 24.66
CA GLU A 143 5.20 0.72 25.25
C GLU A 143 6.35 0.10 24.46
N MET A 144 6.35 0.22 23.13
CA MET A 144 7.48 -0.22 22.30
C MET A 144 8.74 0.61 22.61
N VAL A 145 8.60 1.93 22.70
CA VAL A 145 9.70 2.81 23.16
C VAL A 145 10.15 2.43 24.58
N HIS A 146 9.20 2.20 25.49
CA HIS A 146 9.49 1.82 26.87
C HIS A 146 10.22 0.48 26.99
N ARG A 147 9.87 -0.52 26.17
CA ARG A 147 10.56 -1.81 26.12
C ARG A 147 12.02 -1.64 25.69
N THR A 148 12.25 -0.86 24.64
CA THR A 148 13.60 -0.54 24.14
C THR A 148 14.43 0.20 25.18
N PHE A 149 13.81 1.13 25.93
CA PHE A 149 14.48 1.87 26.99
C PHE A 149 14.76 1.00 28.22
N LYS A 150 13.79 0.19 28.68
CA LYS A 150 13.98 -0.78 29.77
C LYS A 150 15.14 -1.74 29.49
N GLY A 151 15.24 -2.26 28.27
CA GLY A 151 16.38 -3.10 27.88
C GLY A 151 17.72 -2.37 27.91
N ALA A 152 17.73 -1.04 27.79
CA ALA A 152 18.94 -0.22 27.89
C ALA A 152 19.34 0.11 29.33
N VAL A 153 18.37 0.20 30.25
CA VAL A 153 18.60 0.68 31.63
C VAL A 153 19.76 -0.05 32.34
N PRO A 154 19.87 -1.39 32.28
CA PRO A 154 20.99 -2.12 32.90
C PRO A 154 22.37 -1.76 32.32
N HIS A 155 22.41 -1.13 31.16
CA HIS A 155 23.62 -0.74 30.43
C HIS A 155 23.88 0.78 30.50
N THR A 156 23.18 1.49 31.38
CA THR A 156 23.43 2.91 31.67
C THR A 156 24.32 3.07 32.90
N ASN A 157 24.90 4.26 33.10
CA ASN A 157 25.70 4.56 34.30
C ASN A 157 24.86 4.74 35.58
N GLY A 158 23.53 4.61 35.49
CA GLY A 158 22.58 4.72 36.60
C GLY A 158 22.44 6.11 37.23
N LYS A 159 23.38 7.04 37.00
CA LYS A 159 23.42 8.38 37.59
C LYS A 159 22.66 9.41 36.76
N MET A 160 22.67 9.29 35.43
CA MET A 160 21.91 10.16 34.52
C MET A 160 21.23 9.33 33.42
N ILE A 161 20.33 8.43 33.84
CA ILE A 161 19.62 7.50 32.98
C ILE A 161 18.93 8.23 31.81
N GLU A 162 18.29 9.37 32.06
CA GLU A 162 17.65 10.17 31.01
C GLU A 162 18.65 10.61 29.93
N ARG A 163 19.79 11.18 30.35
CA ARG A 163 20.85 11.60 29.43
C ARG A 163 21.42 10.43 28.64
N ASP A 164 21.62 9.28 29.30
CA ASP A 164 22.17 8.08 28.66
C ASP A 164 21.17 7.49 27.64
N LEU A 165 19.87 7.45 27.96
CA LEU A 165 18.81 7.00 27.07
C LEU A 165 18.65 7.95 25.88
N ILE A 166 18.66 9.26 26.11
CA ILE A 166 18.62 10.29 25.05
C ILE A 166 19.86 10.16 24.15
N LYS A 167 21.06 9.99 24.74
CA LYS A 167 22.30 9.82 23.98
C LYS A 167 22.25 8.56 23.11
N ARG A 168 21.81 7.42 23.67
CA ARG A 168 21.64 6.16 22.93
C ARG A 168 20.63 6.33 21.80
N TYR A 169 19.48 6.94 22.07
CA TYR A 169 18.45 7.18 21.07
C TYR A 169 18.97 8.07 19.95
N ASN A 170 19.56 9.23 20.28
CA ASN A 170 20.16 10.13 19.31
C ASN A 170 21.28 9.47 18.49
N THR A 171 22.07 8.58 19.12
CA THR A 171 23.13 7.82 18.43
C THR A 171 22.51 6.82 17.44
N LEU A 172 21.47 6.09 17.82
CA LEU A 172 20.77 5.16 16.92
C LEU A 172 20.08 5.90 15.78
N GLN A 173 19.50 7.07 16.03
CA GLN A 173 18.92 7.89 14.97
C GLN A 173 19.97 8.51 14.07
N ALA A 174 21.10 8.96 14.61
CA ALA A 174 22.22 9.41 13.81
C ALA A 174 22.75 8.28 12.92
N LEU A 175 22.97 7.08 13.49
CA LEU A 175 23.39 5.90 12.73
C LEU A 175 22.36 5.51 11.67
N ARG A 176 21.07 5.53 12.01
CA ARG A 176 20.01 5.24 11.05
C ARG A 176 19.99 6.26 9.92
N ASN A 177 20.03 7.56 10.21
CA ASN A 177 20.07 8.60 9.20
C ASN A 177 21.33 8.48 8.32
N ILE A 178 22.47 8.12 8.93
CA ILE A 178 23.74 7.84 8.26
C ILE A 178 23.65 6.59 7.36
N ILE A 179 22.90 5.56 7.77
CA ILE A 179 22.71 4.32 7.00
C ILE A 179 21.70 4.55 5.88
N ASP A 180 20.50 5.02 6.22
CA ASP A 180 19.34 5.21 5.34
C ASP A 180 19.53 6.38 4.37
N GLY A 181 20.42 7.34 4.68
CA GLY A 181 20.71 8.49 3.84
C GLY A 181 19.63 9.57 3.82
N THR A 182 18.81 9.66 4.87
CA THR A 182 17.75 10.69 4.99
C THR A 182 18.34 12.09 5.06
N LEU A 183 17.86 12.99 4.21
CA LEU A 183 18.25 14.40 4.20
C LEU A 183 17.43 15.19 5.23
N ASP A 184 18.02 15.41 6.39
CA ASP A 184 17.49 16.36 7.37
C ASP A 184 18.02 17.76 7.02
N SER A 185 17.11 18.67 6.63
CA SER A 185 17.41 20.05 6.22
C SER A 185 18.16 20.88 7.26
N ARG A 186 18.30 20.39 8.50
CA ARG A 186 19.11 21.01 9.55
C ARG A 186 20.60 20.69 9.46
N TYR A 187 21.00 19.72 8.64
CA TYR A 187 22.39 19.25 8.54
C TYR A 187 22.87 19.21 7.07
N ASN A 188 23.53 20.28 6.63
CA ASN A 188 24.01 20.47 5.24
C ASN A 188 25.11 19.48 4.76
N THR A 189 25.58 18.56 5.61
CA THR A 189 26.76 17.71 5.33
C THR A 189 26.49 16.21 5.44
N LEU A 190 25.26 15.78 5.78
CA LEU A 190 24.88 14.37 5.87
C LEU A 190 24.18 13.90 4.58
N GLY A 191 24.83 14.09 3.44
CA GLY A 191 24.37 13.64 2.13
C GLY A 191 25.18 12.44 1.65
N ASN A 192 24.51 11.38 1.21
CA ASN A 192 25.01 10.07 0.77
C ASN A 192 25.19 9.04 1.91
N GLY A 193 24.08 8.53 2.43
CA GLY A 193 24.10 7.42 3.40
C GLY A 193 24.88 6.20 2.90
N TYR A 194 25.46 5.42 3.83
CA TYR A 194 26.35 4.29 3.53
C TYR A 194 25.68 3.15 2.76
N TYR A 195 24.35 3.17 2.54
CA TYR A 195 23.64 2.20 1.70
C TYR A 195 24.04 2.19 0.23
N GLN A 196 24.70 3.26 -0.26
CA GLN A 196 25.28 3.28 -1.61
C GLN A 196 26.62 2.52 -1.70
N ASN A 197 27.22 2.16 -0.56
CA ASN A 197 28.43 1.35 -0.53
C ASN A 197 28.07 -0.15 -0.55
N ASN A 198 28.37 -0.82 -1.66
CA ASN A 198 28.05 -2.24 -1.90
C ASN A 198 28.57 -3.18 -0.80
N ILE A 199 29.71 -2.88 -0.18
CA ILE A 199 30.33 -3.70 0.88
C ILE A 199 29.52 -3.57 2.18
N PHE A 200 29.15 -2.34 2.56
CA PHE A 200 28.35 -2.07 3.75
C PHE A 200 26.92 -2.60 3.62
N ARG A 201 26.33 -2.47 2.43
CA ARG A 201 25.01 -3.03 2.10
C ARG A 201 24.99 -4.56 2.25
N SER A 202 26.04 -5.24 1.77
CA SER A 202 26.18 -6.69 1.95
C SER A 202 26.26 -7.08 3.43
N LEU A 203 27.01 -6.33 4.25
CA LEU A 203 27.19 -6.58 5.68
C LEU A 203 25.87 -6.42 6.48
N LEU A 204 25.08 -5.39 6.15
CA LEU A 204 23.85 -5.05 6.87
C LEU A 204 22.61 -5.81 6.38
N SER A 205 22.62 -6.31 5.14
CA SER A 205 21.54 -7.14 4.58
C SER A 205 21.29 -8.44 5.35
N SER A 206 22.29 -8.91 6.09
CA SER A 206 22.21 -10.07 6.99
C SER A 206 21.59 -9.78 8.37
N TRP A 207 21.30 -8.51 8.71
CA TRP A 207 20.76 -8.13 10.03
C TRP A 207 19.30 -7.64 9.92
N TYR A 208 18.50 -7.92 10.96
CA TYR A 208 17.04 -7.72 11.08
C TYR A 208 16.49 -6.28 10.89
N ALA A 209 17.32 -5.33 10.44
CA ALA A 209 16.94 -3.91 10.30
C ALA A 209 16.34 -3.55 8.93
N THR A 210 16.15 -4.51 8.02
CA THR A 210 15.50 -4.26 6.73
C THR A 210 14.10 -4.86 6.69
N SER A 211 13.10 -4.00 6.47
CA SER A 211 11.77 -4.45 6.08
C SER A 211 11.85 -5.13 4.70
N VAL A 212 11.71 -6.46 4.71
CA VAL A 212 11.07 -7.28 3.66
C VAL A 212 11.72 -7.17 2.26
N THR A 213 12.33 -8.18 1.64
CA THR A 213 12.34 -9.64 1.80
C THR A 213 13.48 -10.15 0.91
N ASN A 214 14.10 -11.25 1.30
CA ASN A 214 14.94 -12.07 0.43
C ASN A 214 14.17 -12.38 -0.87
N TYR A 215 14.53 -11.74 -1.97
CA TYR A 215 14.14 -12.17 -3.30
C TYR A 215 15.37 -12.81 -3.93
N ASP A 216 15.24 -14.13 -4.11
CA ASP A 216 16.17 -15.04 -4.78
C ASP A 216 16.97 -14.32 -5.89
N THR A 217 18.30 -14.38 -5.79
CA THR A 217 19.28 -13.72 -6.67
C THR A 217 19.43 -14.42 -8.02
N ARG A 218 18.32 -14.83 -8.64
CA ARG A 218 18.37 -15.47 -9.95
C ARG A 218 18.20 -14.44 -11.05
N GLU A 219 19.32 -14.21 -11.72
CA GLU A 219 19.54 -13.59 -13.03
C GLU A 219 19.09 -12.12 -13.15
N ILE A 220 20.08 -11.23 -13.00
CA ILE A 220 20.06 -9.88 -13.54
C ILE A 220 20.71 -9.99 -14.91
N ASP A 221 19.92 -9.95 -15.98
CA ASP A 221 20.47 -9.66 -17.31
C ASP A 221 20.87 -8.17 -17.26
N GLU A 222 22.17 -7.89 -17.14
CA GLU A 222 22.73 -6.54 -17.23
C GLU A 222 22.72 -6.08 -18.70
N GLU A 223 21.52 -5.90 -19.27
CA GLU A 223 21.36 -5.11 -20.49
C GLU A 223 21.42 -3.60 -20.11
N GLU A 224 22.10 -2.79 -20.93
CA GLU A 224 22.17 -1.34 -20.73
C GLU A 224 20.82 -0.70 -21.04
N ILE A 225 20.05 -0.40 -19.98
CA ILE A 225 18.67 0.09 -20.10
C ILE A 225 18.67 1.60 -19.93
N ASN A 226 18.01 2.27 -20.87
CA ASN A 226 17.89 3.71 -20.86
C ASN A 226 16.66 4.12 -20.04
N SER A 227 16.85 5.13 -19.19
CA SER A 227 15.75 5.73 -18.46
C SER A 227 14.88 6.56 -19.41
N PRO A 228 13.55 6.56 -19.24
CA PRO A 228 12.68 7.49 -19.94
C PRO A 228 12.86 8.94 -19.49
N VAL A 229 13.40 9.18 -18.29
CA VAL A 229 13.50 10.49 -17.64
C VAL A 229 14.73 10.57 -16.73
N ASP A 230 15.25 11.78 -16.51
CA ASP A 230 16.50 11.96 -15.75
C ASP A 230 16.40 11.60 -14.26
N PHE A 231 15.19 11.71 -13.68
CA PHE A 231 14.95 11.41 -12.27
C PHE A 231 14.78 9.90 -11.98
N ILE A 232 14.85 9.03 -12.99
CA ILE A 232 14.78 7.57 -12.80
C ILE A 232 16.13 6.93 -13.12
N CYS A 233 16.62 6.09 -12.21
CA CYS A 233 17.88 5.39 -12.38
C CYS A 233 17.87 4.00 -11.70
N GLU A 234 18.99 3.28 -11.81
CA GLU A 234 19.18 1.94 -11.21
C GLU A 234 18.06 0.94 -11.56
N ILE A 235 17.63 0.95 -12.82
CA ILE A 235 16.52 0.12 -13.32
C ILE A 235 16.99 -1.35 -13.41
N ARG A 236 16.21 -2.27 -12.84
CA ARG A 236 16.51 -3.72 -12.77
C ARG A 236 15.25 -4.53 -13.03
N TYR A 237 15.41 -5.65 -13.74
CA TYR A 237 14.33 -6.60 -14.04
C TYR A 237 14.65 -7.96 -13.49
N ARG A 238 13.61 -8.76 -13.26
CA ARG A 238 13.78 -10.16 -12.83
C ARG A 238 12.71 -11.05 -13.45
N ILE A 239 13.11 -12.30 -13.67
CA ILE A 239 12.25 -13.40 -14.15
C ILE A 239 11.65 -13.04 -15.51
N LYS A 240 12.48 -13.22 -16.55
CA LYS A 240 12.10 -13.10 -17.95
C LYS A 240 11.07 -14.17 -18.31
N TRP A 241 10.03 -13.78 -19.03
CA TRP A 241 9.01 -14.72 -19.48
C TRP A 241 9.54 -15.66 -20.55
N LYS A 242 9.24 -16.94 -20.40
CA LYS A 242 9.40 -17.95 -21.45
C LYS A 242 8.28 -17.80 -22.47
N TYR A 243 8.49 -18.34 -23.67
CA TYR A 243 7.53 -18.25 -24.77
C TYR A 243 6.11 -18.71 -24.37
N TYR A 244 5.99 -19.80 -23.62
CA TYR A 244 4.68 -20.28 -23.17
C TYR A 244 3.98 -19.31 -22.22
N GLU A 245 4.72 -18.58 -21.37
CA GLU A 245 4.17 -17.60 -20.43
C GLU A 245 3.66 -16.36 -21.17
N ILE A 246 4.38 -15.95 -22.22
CA ILE A 246 3.95 -14.87 -23.13
C ILE A 246 2.59 -15.25 -23.77
N SER A 247 2.48 -16.46 -24.33
CA SER A 247 1.24 -16.92 -24.95
C SER A 247 0.10 -17.10 -23.94
N GLN A 248 0.36 -17.65 -22.75
CA GLN A 248 -0.66 -17.82 -21.70
C GLN A 248 -1.26 -16.48 -21.24
N ASN A 249 -0.46 -15.41 -21.23
CA ASN A 249 -0.92 -14.07 -20.87
C ASN A 249 -1.54 -13.28 -22.05
N ASN A 250 -1.72 -13.93 -23.21
CA ASN A 250 -2.21 -13.35 -24.46
C ASN A 250 -1.33 -12.20 -24.97
N PHE A 251 -0.02 -12.38 -24.92
CA PHE A 251 0.97 -11.48 -25.52
C PHE A 251 1.73 -12.19 -26.64
N GLU A 252 2.52 -11.42 -27.40
CA GLU A 252 3.30 -11.92 -28.53
C GLU A 252 4.76 -11.45 -28.37
N PRO A 253 5.77 -12.30 -28.62
CA PRO A 253 7.17 -11.90 -28.49
C PRO A 253 7.63 -10.94 -29.60
N ASN A 254 6.93 -10.95 -30.74
CA ASN A 254 7.13 -10.01 -31.84
C ASN A 254 5.81 -9.29 -32.10
N MET A 255 5.81 -7.97 -32.05
CA MET A 255 4.59 -7.20 -32.29
C MET A 255 4.20 -7.17 -33.77
N SER A 256 2.90 -7.32 -34.04
CA SER A 256 2.32 -7.07 -35.36
C SER A 256 2.26 -5.56 -35.66
N ILE A 257 2.49 -5.17 -36.91
CA ILE A 257 2.51 -3.76 -37.37
C ILE A 257 1.17 -3.06 -37.11
N ASP A 258 0.07 -3.80 -37.17
CA ASP A 258 -1.28 -3.28 -36.93
C ASP A 258 -1.86 -3.75 -35.58
N GLY A 259 -1.00 -4.28 -34.70
CA GLY A 259 -1.39 -4.79 -33.39
C GLY A 259 -1.50 -3.70 -32.34
N ASP A 260 -2.31 -3.95 -31.30
CA ASP A 260 -2.54 -3.03 -30.19
C ASP A 260 -1.24 -2.60 -29.48
N ILE A 261 -0.29 -3.54 -29.36
CA ILE A 261 1.00 -3.26 -28.71
C ILE A 261 1.84 -2.30 -29.54
N TYR A 262 1.85 -2.46 -30.87
CA TYR A 262 2.59 -1.58 -31.78
C TYR A 262 2.01 -0.16 -31.74
N ASN A 263 0.68 -0.04 -31.84
CA ASN A 263 0.00 1.26 -31.78
C ASN A 263 0.20 1.95 -30.43
N GLY A 264 0.07 1.20 -29.33
CA GLY A 264 0.31 1.74 -27.98
C GLY A 264 1.75 2.17 -27.77
N LEU A 265 2.74 1.39 -28.24
CA LEU A 265 4.15 1.77 -28.17
C LEU A 265 4.46 3.00 -29.01
N LYS A 266 3.90 3.09 -30.22
CA LYS A 266 4.08 4.25 -31.09
C LYS A 266 3.56 5.52 -30.42
N MET A 267 2.41 5.46 -29.78
CA MET A 267 1.88 6.59 -29.01
C MET A 267 2.76 6.90 -27.81
N ALA A 268 3.19 5.90 -27.03
CA ALA A 268 4.05 6.12 -25.88
C ALA A 268 5.40 6.78 -26.27
N TYR A 269 6.04 6.33 -27.34
CA TYR A 269 7.26 6.95 -27.86
C TYR A 269 7.05 8.38 -28.34
N LYS A 270 5.94 8.64 -29.03
CA LYS A 270 5.58 10.00 -29.44
C LYS A 270 5.34 10.92 -28.25
N ASP A 271 4.49 10.50 -27.31
CA ASP A 271 3.95 11.38 -26.29
C ASP A 271 4.95 11.60 -25.14
N TYR A 272 5.77 10.60 -24.79
CA TYR A 272 6.71 10.69 -23.66
C TYR A 272 8.17 10.92 -24.07
N PHE A 273 8.56 10.55 -25.29
CA PHE A 273 9.96 10.67 -25.76
C PHE A 273 10.12 11.63 -26.94
N ASN A 274 9.01 12.14 -27.50
CA ASN A 274 9.00 12.94 -28.73
C ASN A 274 9.65 12.22 -29.92
N PHE A 275 9.54 10.89 -29.96
CA PHE A 275 10.04 10.06 -31.04
C PHE A 275 8.93 9.85 -32.07
N LEU A 276 9.10 10.45 -33.25
CA LEU A 276 8.05 10.52 -34.29
C LEU A 276 8.21 9.49 -35.41
N GLU A 277 9.31 8.73 -35.41
CA GLU A 277 9.60 7.76 -36.47
C GLU A 277 8.81 6.46 -36.32
N TYR A 278 8.79 5.69 -37.40
CA TYR A 278 8.19 4.37 -37.41
C TYR A 278 9.07 3.37 -36.64
N ILE A 279 8.46 2.46 -35.87
CA ILE A 279 9.22 1.51 -35.05
C ILE A 279 9.68 0.33 -35.92
N HIS A 280 10.98 0.18 -36.14
CA HIS A 280 11.53 -0.91 -36.95
C HIS A 280 11.66 -2.23 -36.20
N ASN A 281 12.16 -2.17 -34.96
CA ASN A 281 12.32 -3.36 -34.14
C ASN A 281 10.95 -3.82 -33.65
N LYS A 282 10.64 -5.11 -33.83
CA LYS A 282 9.37 -5.68 -33.38
C LYS A 282 9.51 -6.57 -32.16
N LYS A 283 10.74 -6.83 -31.72
CA LYS A 283 11.01 -7.75 -30.61
C LYS A 283 10.66 -7.09 -29.28
N ILE A 284 9.96 -7.82 -28.43
CA ILE A 284 9.60 -7.41 -27.09
C ILE A 284 10.07 -8.47 -26.10
N VAL A 285 10.65 -8.02 -24.98
CA VAL A 285 11.11 -8.89 -23.91
C VAL A 285 10.32 -8.62 -22.65
N TYR A 286 9.63 -9.64 -22.12
CA TYR A 286 8.73 -9.53 -20.98
C TYR A 286 9.35 -10.04 -19.68
N PHE A 287 8.93 -9.46 -18.55
CA PHE A 287 9.42 -9.76 -17.21
C PHE A 287 8.28 -9.78 -16.19
N ASN A 288 8.48 -10.49 -15.07
CA ASN A 288 7.53 -10.49 -13.95
C ASN A 288 7.74 -9.35 -12.95
N TYR A 289 8.96 -8.80 -12.87
CA TYR A 289 9.33 -7.81 -11.86
C TYR A 289 10.20 -6.72 -12.44
N ILE A 290 10.00 -5.50 -11.96
CA ILE A 290 10.88 -4.35 -12.17
C ILE A 290 11.16 -3.67 -10.83
N THR A 291 12.37 -3.14 -10.69
CA THR A 291 12.77 -2.24 -9.61
C THR A 291 13.54 -1.08 -10.19
N TYR A 292 13.28 0.14 -9.71
CA TYR A 292 14.01 1.34 -10.11
C TYR A 292 14.01 2.35 -8.97
N LYS A 293 14.93 3.30 -9.05
CA LYS A 293 15.06 4.39 -8.10
C LYS A 293 14.50 5.66 -8.72
N VAL A 294 13.66 6.35 -7.97
CA VAL A 294 13.11 7.67 -8.30
C VAL A 294 13.83 8.69 -7.43
N LEU A 295 14.42 9.71 -8.06
CA LEU A 295 15.08 10.84 -7.42
C LEU A 295 14.05 11.96 -7.22
N ASN A 296 13.92 12.46 -6.01
CA ASN A 296 13.07 13.62 -5.70
C ASN A 296 13.93 14.89 -5.66
N ASP A 297 13.32 16.05 -5.86
CA ASP A 297 13.99 17.36 -5.85
C ASP A 297 14.73 17.68 -4.54
N ASN A 298 14.43 16.95 -3.45
CA ASN A 298 15.02 17.12 -2.13
C ASN A 298 16.20 16.16 -1.87
N ASP A 299 16.85 15.60 -2.89
CA ASP A 299 17.89 14.53 -2.83
C ASP A 299 17.43 13.21 -2.17
N GLU A 300 16.19 13.12 -1.69
CA GLU A 300 15.59 11.88 -1.22
C GLU A 300 15.29 10.97 -2.41
N SER A 301 15.51 9.66 -2.24
CA SER A 301 15.22 8.69 -3.28
C SER A 301 14.29 7.59 -2.79
N SER A 302 13.34 7.22 -3.64
CA SER A 302 12.39 6.15 -3.39
C SER A 302 12.71 4.96 -4.28
N ILE A 303 12.79 3.77 -3.69
CA ILE A 303 12.93 2.52 -4.45
C ILE A 303 11.53 2.03 -4.79
N ILE A 304 11.21 1.98 -6.07
CA ILE A 304 9.95 1.47 -6.60
C ILE A 304 10.13 0.03 -7.01
N ARG A 305 9.19 -0.83 -6.63
CA ARG A 305 9.17 -2.26 -6.90
C ARG A 305 7.78 -2.63 -7.38
N ILE A 306 7.69 -3.08 -8.62
CA ILE A 306 6.41 -3.44 -9.25
C ILE A 306 6.52 -4.86 -9.79
N ARG A 307 5.47 -5.64 -9.56
CA ARG A 307 5.24 -6.98 -10.12
C ARG A 307 4.05 -6.94 -11.07
N VAL A 308 4.06 -7.81 -12.07
CA VAL A 308 2.84 -8.14 -12.82
C VAL A 308 1.73 -8.60 -11.86
N GLY A 309 0.55 -7.98 -11.99
CA GLY A 309 -0.60 -8.14 -11.10
C GLY A 309 -0.73 -7.06 -10.03
N ASP A 310 0.31 -6.25 -9.79
CA ASP A 310 0.21 -5.11 -8.88
C ASP A 310 -0.72 -4.05 -9.49
N ILE A 311 -1.40 -3.32 -8.60
CA ILE A 311 -2.30 -2.23 -8.99
C ILE A 311 -1.60 -0.92 -8.68
N VAL A 312 -1.53 -0.03 -9.65
CA VAL A 312 -0.85 1.25 -9.58
C VAL A 312 -1.83 2.41 -9.63
N GLU A 313 -1.47 3.50 -8.98
CA GLU A 313 -2.15 4.80 -9.05
C GLU A 313 -1.48 5.61 -10.16
N ILE A 314 -2.29 6.18 -11.04
CA ILE A 314 -1.84 7.06 -12.11
C ILE A 314 -2.67 8.33 -12.02
N GLU A 315 -2.00 9.47 -11.90
CA GLU A 315 -2.66 10.79 -11.91
C GLU A 315 -2.98 11.19 -13.35
N GLU A 316 -4.26 11.48 -13.61
CA GLU A 316 -4.72 12.06 -14.87
C GLU A 316 -5.04 13.54 -14.66
N GLU A 317 -4.56 14.39 -15.59
CA GLU A 317 -4.67 15.85 -15.50
C GLU A 317 -6.12 16.36 -15.30
N ASN A 318 -7.13 15.60 -15.75
CA ASN A 318 -8.53 16.03 -15.77
C ASN A 318 -9.48 15.21 -14.87
N GLU A 319 -9.12 13.99 -14.46
CA GLU A 319 -10.03 13.08 -13.72
C GLU A 319 -9.56 12.74 -12.29
N GLY A 320 -8.38 13.22 -11.89
CA GLY A 320 -7.78 12.93 -10.58
C GLY A 320 -7.01 11.61 -10.57
N THR A 321 -7.13 10.83 -9.50
CA THR A 321 -6.41 9.54 -9.35
C THR A 321 -7.17 8.42 -10.05
N SER A 322 -6.58 7.88 -11.12
CA SER A 322 -7.00 6.67 -11.81
C SER A 322 -6.22 5.45 -11.30
N TYR A 323 -6.78 4.25 -11.51
CA TYR A 323 -6.18 3.00 -11.06
C TYR A 323 -6.02 2.04 -12.24
N ALA A 324 -4.91 1.31 -12.29
CA ALA A 324 -4.69 0.30 -13.31
C ALA A 324 -3.96 -0.91 -12.74
N ILE A 325 -4.26 -2.10 -13.28
CA ILE A 325 -3.52 -3.33 -12.95
C ILE A 325 -2.42 -3.57 -13.99
N VAL A 326 -1.20 -3.81 -13.53
CA VAL A 326 -0.04 -4.10 -14.39
C VAL A 326 -0.20 -5.50 -14.96
N LYS A 327 -0.47 -5.60 -16.26
CA LYS A 327 -0.66 -6.88 -16.96
C LYS A 327 0.65 -7.43 -17.52
N ALA A 328 1.57 -6.57 -17.93
CA ALA A 328 2.91 -6.96 -18.34
C ALA A 328 3.92 -5.86 -18.05
N ILE A 329 5.17 -6.27 -17.84
CA ILE A 329 6.34 -5.42 -17.77
C ILE A 329 7.25 -5.84 -18.91
N PHE A 330 7.70 -4.91 -19.75
CA PHE A 330 8.50 -5.29 -20.90
C PHE A 330 9.51 -4.23 -21.31
N LEU A 331 10.51 -4.68 -22.06
CA LEU A 331 11.55 -3.87 -22.68
C LEU A 331 11.36 -3.84 -24.19
N HIS A 332 11.65 -2.69 -24.78
CA HIS A 332 11.65 -2.49 -26.22
C HIS A 332 12.83 -1.60 -26.65
N THR A 333 13.58 -2.03 -27.67
CA THR A 333 14.70 -1.26 -28.25
C THR A 333 14.19 -0.42 -29.42
N TYR A 334 14.28 0.90 -29.29
CA TYR A 334 13.87 1.84 -30.32
C TYR A 334 14.91 1.95 -31.45
N ASN A 335 14.61 2.68 -32.52
CA ASN A 335 15.47 2.85 -33.70
C ASN A 335 16.85 3.47 -33.42
N ASN A 336 17.04 4.05 -32.24
CA ASN A 336 18.30 4.63 -31.78
C ASN A 336 19.19 3.61 -31.03
N ASP A 337 18.88 2.32 -31.16
CA ASP A 337 19.53 1.20 -30.48
C ASP A 337 19.46 1.26 -28.93
N LYS A 338 18.59 2.13 -28.38
CA LYS A 338 18.37 2.24 -26.93
C LYS A 338 17.15 1.44 -26.50
N THR A 339 17.33 0.68 -25.42
CA THR A 339 16.27 -0.13 -24.81
C THR A 339 15.57 0.64 -23.71
N TYR A 340 14.24 0.73 -23.81
CA TYR A 340 13.39 1.47 -22.88
C TYR A 340 12.33 0.56 -22.25
N PRO A 341 11.94 0.85 -21.00
CA PRO A 341 10.98 0.02 -20.28
C PRO A 341 9.56 0.57 -20.24
N PHE A 342 8.61 -0.35 -20.25
CA PHE A 342 7.19 -0.04 -20.31
C PHE A 342 6.35 -0.98 -19.43
N TYR A 343 5.21 -0.45 -19.00
CA TYR A 343 4.10 -1.22 -18.47
C TYR A 343 3.04 -1.39 -19.56
N PHE A 344 2.47 -2.59 -19.64
CA PHE A 344 1.15 -2.80 -20.21
C PHE A 344 0.15 -2.86 -19.06
N VAL A 345 -0.86 -1.99 -19.05
CA VAL A 345 -1.83 -1.89 -17.97
C VAL A 345 -3.26 -2.11 -18.48
N ASN A 346 -4.11 -2.61 -17.59
CA ASN A 346 -5.55 -2.60 -17.77
C ASN A 346 -6.17 -1.61 -16.78
N TRP A 347 -6.91 -0.63 -17.30
CA TRP A 347 -7.54 0.40 -16.48
C TRP A 347 -8.73 -0.11 -15.67
N PHE A 348 -8.88 0.43 -14.46
CA PHE A 348 -10.08 0.29 -13.66
C PHE A 348 -11.05 1.43 -13.96
N GLU A 349 -12.28 1.09 -14.32
CA GLU A 349 -13.38 2.03 -14.41
C GLU A 349 -14.21 2.01 -13.12
N LYS A 350 -14.41 3.19 -12.52
CA LYS A 350 -15.30 3.35 -11.37
C LYS A 350 -16.74 3.01 -11.76
N VAL A 351 -17.33 2.02 -11.10
CA VAL A 351 -18.75 1.70 -11.32
C VAL A 351 -19.59 2.83 -10.72
N LYS A 352 -20.35 3.54 -11.56
CA LYS A 352 -21.16 4.70 -11.14
C LYS A 352 -22.56 4.29 -10.66
N GLY A 353 -23.23 5.19 -9.93
CA GLY A 353 -24.61 5.00 -9.47
C GLY A 353 -24.77 4.03 -8.30
N ARG A 354 -26.03 3.62 -8.03
CA ARG A 354 -26.38 2.81 -6.85
C ARG A 354 -25.69 1.43 -6.80
N ASN A 355 -25.37 0.86 -7.95
CA ASN A 355 -24.70 -0.44 -8.05
C ASN A 355 -23.18 -0.36 -7.85
N GLY A 356 -22.62 0.85 -7.87
CA GLY A 356 -21.20 1.13 -7.72
C GLY A 356 -20.69 1.02 -6.30
N PHE A 357 -21.57 1.11 -5.31
CA PHE A 357 -21.17 1.03 -3.91
C PHE A 357 -21.62 -0.29 -3.30
N ASP A 358 -20.69 -1.04 -2.72
CA ASP A 358 -20.99 -2.25 -1.98
C ASP A 358 -21.43 -1.87 -0.57
N THR A 359 -22.73 -1.86 -0.30
CA THR A 359 -23.28 -1.44 1.01
C THR A 359 -22.88 -2.35 2.16
N LEU A 360 -22.55 -3.61 1.86
CA LEU A 360 -22.15 -4.61 2.84
C LEU A 360 -20.74 -4.38 3.36
N MET A 361 -19.78 -4.22 2.43
CA MET A 361 -18.38 -3.91 2.75
C MET A 361 -18.16 -2.41 2.93
N THR A 362 -19.13 -1.59 2.55
CA THR A 362 -19.05 -0.13 2.45
C THR A 362 -17.92 0.35 1.52
N CYS A 363 -17.61 -0.38 0.46
CA CYS A 363 -16.49 -0.07 -0.43
C CYS A 363 -16.96 0.28 -1.85
N GLN A 364 -16.23 1.17 -2.52
CA GLN A 364 -16.44 1.47 -3.94
C GLN A 364 -16.03 0.29 -4.83
N LYS A 365 -16.86 0.00 -5.83
CA LYS A 365 -16.60 -1.02 -6.87
C LYS A 365 -15.96 -0.40 -8.10
N TYR A 366 -15.06 -1.17 -8.68
CA TYR A 366 -14.38 -0.90 -9.93
C TYR A 366 -14.46 -2.13 -10.83
N LYS A 367 -14.44 -1.94 -12.14
CA LYS A 367 -14.35 -3.04 -13.13
C LYS A 367 -13.13 -2.80 -14.01
N ILE A 368 -12.56 -3.87 -14.55
CA ILE A 368 -11.51 -3.72 -15.56
C ILE A 368 -12.18 -3.26 -16.86
N CYS A 369 -11.65 -2.22 -17.47
CA CYS A 369 -12.14 -1.71 -18.75
C CYS A 369 -11.85 -2.74 -19.84
N THR A 370 -12.90 -3.17 -20.57
CA THR A 370 -12.79 -4.11 -21.69
C THR A 370 -12.83 -3.42 -23.05
N GLU A 371 -13.29 -2.17 -23.11
CA GLU A 371 -13.33 -1.37 -24.33
C GLU A 371 -11.96 -0.70 -24.55
N ARG A 372 -11.16 -1.28 -25.47
CA ARG A 372 -9.78 -0.84 -25.77
C ARG A 372 -9.70 0.53 -26.43
N GLU A 373 -10.79 1.05 -27.00
CA GLU A 373 -10.77 2.22 -27.89
C GLU A 373 -10.69 3.58 -27.19
N LYS A 374 -10.75 3.65 -25.85
CA LYS A 374 -10.74 4.93 -25.11
C LYS A 374 -9.49 5.22 -24.29
N TYR A 375 -8.65 4.21 -24.00
CA TYR A 375 -7.52 4.39 -23.08
C TYR A 375 -6.23 3.81 -23.65
N LEU A 376 -5.17 4.61 -23.59
CA LEU A 376 -3.80 4.14 -23.79
C LEU A 376 -3.47 3.07 -22.76
N ASN A 377 -2.90 1.94 -23.17
CA ASN A 377 -2.59 0.82 -22.26
C ASN A 377 -1.08 0.61 -22.06
N ILE A 378 -0.26 1.36 -22.77
CA ILE A 378 1.20 1.24 -22.71
C ILE A 378 1.78 2.55 -22.23
N PHE A 379 2.55 2.49 -21.15
CA PHE A 379 3.15 3.66 -20.52
C PHE A 379 4.61 3.39 -20.15
N PRO A 380 5.49 4.39 -20.24
CA PRO A 380 6.81 4.29 -19.68
C PRO A 380 6.74 4.14 -18.15
N ILE A 381 7.78 3.57 -17.56
CA ILE A 381 7.83 3.36 -16.10
C ILE A 381 7.81 4.66 -15.29
N SER A 382 8.09 5.80 -15.95
CA SER A 382 8.06 7.14 -15.34
C SER A 382 6.70 7.57 -14.82
N LEU A 383 5.62 6.91 -15.26
CA LEU A 383 4.27 7.20 -14.78
C LEU A 383 4.02 6.72 -13.34
N VAL A 384 4.82 5.77 -12.85
CA VAL A 384 4.69 5.22 -11.49
C VAL A 384 5.90 5.67 -10.67
N THR A 385 5.74 6.76 -9.92
CA THR A 385 6.84 7.40 -9.17
C THR A 385 6.85 7.04 -7.69
N SER A 386 5.83 6.33 -7.19
CA SER A 386 5.71 5.95 -5.78
C SER A 386 5.29 4.48 -5.62
N MET A 387 5.66 3.87 -4.49
CA MET A 387 5.26 2.50 -4.18
C MET A 387 3.74 2.42 -4.07
N PRO A 388 3.08 1.46 -4.74
CA PRO A 388 1.63 1.31 -4.63
C PRO A 388 1.20 1.10 -3.18
N LYS A 389 0.30 1.95 -2.69
CA LYS A 389 -0.30 1.86 -1.35
C LYS A 389 -1.77 1.46 -1.38
N ILE A 390 -2.23 1.04 -2.55
CA ILE A 390 -3.61 0.64 -2.81
C ILE A 390 -3.75 -0.86 -2.83
N HIS A 391 -4.96 -1.31 -2.53
CA HIS A 391 -5.30 -2.72 -2.53
C HIS A 391 -6.72 -2.88 -3.03
N PHE A 392 -6.90 -3.72 -4.06
CA PHE A 392 -8.22 -4.12 -4.52
C PHE A 392 -8.47 -5.59 -4.22
N VAL A 393 -9.72 -5.94 -3.96
CA VAL A 393 -10.15 -7.32 -3.74
C VAL A 393 -11.17 -7.69 -4.80
N HIS A 394 -10.85 -8.68 -5.64
CA HIS A 394 -11.80 -9.24 -6.60
C HIS A 394 -13.01 -9.84 -5.89
N GLN A 395 -14.22 -9.55 -6.36
CA GLN A 395 -15.46 -10.18 -5.86
C GLN A 395 -15.62 -11.59 -6.42
N CYS A 396 -14.73 -12.50 -6.00
CA CYS A 396 -14.77 -13.89 -6.41
C CYS A 396 -16.10 -14.56 -6.03
N VAL A 397 -16.71 -15.27 -6.99
CA VAL A 397 -17.76 -16.26 -6.75
C VAL A 397 -17.15 -17.66 -6.56
N ASP A 398 -17.94 -18.64 -6.12
CA ASP A 398 -17.47 -20.00 -5.77
C ASP A 398 -16.69 -20.70 -6.91
N ASN A 399 -16.88 -20.30 -8.18
CA ASN A 399 -16.21 -20.85 -9.36
C ASN A 399 -14.98 -20.04 -9.83
N CYS A 400 -14.57 -19.01 -9.09
CA CYS A 400 -13.48 -18.13 -9.49
C CYS A 400 -12.11 -18.74 -9.18
N LEU A 401 -11.27 -18.93 -10.19
CA LEU A 401 -9.89 -19.42 -10.05
C LEU A 401 -8.92 -18.27 -9.78
N ILE A 402 -7.88 -18.53 -8.97
CA ILE A 402 -6.90 -17.52 -8.54
C ILE A 402 -6.15 -16.90 -9.73
N GLU A 403 -5.88 -17.68 -10.77
CA GLU A 403 -5.13 -17.24 -11.97
C GLU A 403 -6.04 -16.83 -13.13
N SER A 404 -7.36 -17.03 -13.00
CA SER A 404 -8.35 -16.76 -14.03
C SER A 404 -9.60 -16.18 -13.41
N HIS A 405 -9.46 -14.98 -12.85
CA HIS A 405 -10.60 -14.25 -12.30
C HIS A 405 -11.64 -13.96 -13.38
N ASP A 406 -12.91 -14.18 -13.05
CA ASP A 406 -14.02 -13.75 -13.88
C ASP A 406 -14.04 -12.22 -13.94
N LEU A 407 -13.63 -11.66 -15.08
CA LEU A 407 -13.54 -10.23 -15.32
C LEU A 407 -14.92 -9.55 -15.38
N SER A 408 -16.02 -10.32 -15.44
CA SER A 408 -17.37 -9.78 -15.28
C SER A 408 -17.68 -9.35 -13.84
N GLN A 409 -16.96 -9.92 -12.86
CA GLN A 409 -17.11 -9.53 -11.47
C GLN A 409 -16.26 -8.30 -11.15
N PRO A 410 -16.80 -7.35 -10.38
CA PRO A 410 -16.07 -6.15 -10.01
C PRO A 410 -15.01 -6.43 -8.94
N TYR A 411 -14.09 -5.49 -8.82
CA TYR A 411 -13.14 -5.37 -7.73
C TYR A 411 -13.64 -4.35 -6.71
N LEU A 412 -13.36 -4.57 -5.43
CA LEU A 412 -13.57 -3.61 -4.37
C LEU A 412 -12.27 -2.88 -4.06
N LEU A 413 -12.31 -1.56 -4.02
CA LEU A 413 -11.24 -0.78 -3.40
C LEU A 413 -11.25 -1.08 -1.89
N ASN A 414 -10.19 -1.72 -1.39
CA ASN A 414 -10.08 -2.09 0.02
C ASN A 414 -9.72 -0.86 0.85
N GLU A 415 -10.76 -0.13 1.26
CA GLU A 415 -10.64 1.01 2.16
C GLU A 415 -10.27 0.63 3.60
N PHE A 416 -10.10 -0.66 3.92
CA PHE A 416 -9.53 -1.11 5.19
C PHE A 416 -8.01 -1.20 5.11
N PHE A 417 -7.44 -1.24 3.91
CA PHE A 417 -6.01 -1.48 3.72
C PHE A 417 -5.17 -0.36 4.34
N TYR A 418 -4.19 -0.75 5.15
CA TYR A 418 -3.24 0.11 5.83
C TYR A 418 -1.86 -0.50 5.67
N ASN A 419 -1.00 0.20 4.95
CA ASN A 419 0.42 -0.09 4.96
C ASN A 419 1.04 0.56 6.19
N ALA A 420 1.45 -0.28 7.14
CA ALA A 420 2.31 0.19 8.22
C ALA A 420 3.61 0.69 7.61
N ILE A 421 3.98 1.93 7.93
CA ILE A 421 5.20 2.58 7.43
C ILE A 421 6.41 1.95 8.09
#